data_AF-A0AAW8LFE4-F1
#
_entry.id   AF-A0AAW8LFE4-F1
#
_cell.length_a   1.000
_cell.length_b   1.000
_cell.length_c   1.000
_cell.angle_alpha   90.00
_cell.angle_beta   90.00
_cell.angle_gamma   90.00
#
_symmetry.space_group_name_H-M   'P 1'
#
loop_
_entity.id
_entity.type
_entity.pdbx_description
1 polymer ?
#
loop_
_entity_poly.entity_id
_entity_poly.type
_entity_poly.pdbx_seq_one_letter_code
_entity_poly.pdbx_strand_id
1 'polypeptide(L)'
;MKFKVLLAGLLLSFQVQAASELVEKNQALAVVKNYANAIACGTSFERDEDGKIQTSTKDVYIIENGVKDDLHNEFYVLWSGDQHCAGGTGTHYVQLTKVNKWTENGPYVVTGEYPFGEDVDKHINYRFISEFKQLGANLFKITSGKFAEDDSNAGPSLQDSILVENQKGIGWKVISSHVSEIN
;
A
#
# COMPACT_ATOMS: atom_id res chain seq x y z
N MET A 1 5.58 -45.30 24.30
CA MET A 1 4.80 -44.03 24.28
C MET A 1 5.75 -42.84 24.34
N LYS A 2 6.13 -42.23 23.21
CA LYS A 2 6.91 -40.98 23.18
C LYS A 2 6.54 -40.17 21.92
N PHE A 3 5.43 -39.43 21.96
CA PHE A 3 5.04 -38.47 20.91
C PHE A 3 3.96 -37.52 21.46
N LYS A 4 4.28 -36.69 22.48
CA LYS A 4 3.32 -35.68 22.98
C LYS A 4 3.90 -34.31 23.37
N VAL A 5 5.17 -34.01 23.05
CA VAL A 5 5.80 -32.74 23.49
C VAL A 5 6.05 -31.73 22.35
N LEU A 6 5.71 -32.04 21.10
CA LEU A 6 6.05 -31.18 19.95
C LEU A 6 5.02 -30.10 19.57
N LEU A 7 3.81 -30.08 20.17
CA LEU A 7 2.75 -29.15 19.72
C LEU A 7 2.78 -27.76 20.39
N ALA A 8 3.41 -27.62 21.55
CA ALA A 8 3.39 -26.35 22.30
C ALA A 8 4.38 -25.29 21.77
N GLY A 9 5.50 -25.71 21.18
CA GLY A 9 6.51 -24.78 20.62
C GLY A 9 6.09 -24.14 19.30
N LEU A 10 5.17 -24.77 18.55
CA LEU A 10 4.69 -24.25 17.28
C LEU A 10 3.71 -23.08 17.47
N LEU A 11 2.87 -23.11 18.52
CA LEU A 11 1.90 -22.03 18.78
C LEU A 11 2.55 -20.75 19.34
N LEU A 12 3.67 -20.87 20.06
CA LEU A 12 4.39 -19.72 20.62
C LEU A 12 5.18 -18.94 19.56
N SER A 13 5.67 -19.60 18.50
CA SER A 13 6.47 -18.96 17.45
C SER A 13 5.62 -18.05 16.54
N PHE A 14 4.38 -18.44 16.23
CA PHE A 14 3.48 -17.59 15.43
C PHE A 14 3.08 -16.28 16.14
N GLN A 15 2.97 -16.28 17.47
CA GLN A 15 2.57 -15.08 18.22
C GLN A 15 3.66 -14.01 18.24
N VAL A 16 4.94 -14.41 18.30
CA VAL A 16 6.07 -13.47 18.32
C VAL A 16 6.19 -12.75 16.98
N GLN A 17 6.04 -13.47 15.86
CA GLN A 17 6.19 -12.89 14.53
C GLN A 17 5.06 -11.91 14.16
N ALA A 18 3.82 -12.21 14.55
CA ALA A 18 2.70 -11.30 14.35
C ALA A 18 2.84 -10.00 15.18
N ALA A 19 3.39 -10.10 16.40
CA ALA A 19 3.64 -8.94 17.25
C ALA A 19 4.75 -8.04 16.68
N SER A 20 5.84 -8.61 16.16
CA SER A 20 6.91 -7.83 15.52
C SER A 20 6.42 -7.11 14.26
N GLU A 21 5.64 -7.79 13.41
CA GLU A 21 5.11 -7.21 12.18
C GLU A 21 4.23 -5.99 12.46
N LEU A 22 3.35 -6.10 13.47
CA LEU A 22 2.48 -5.01 13.88
C LEU A 22 3.28 -3.80 14.38
N VAL A 23 4.37 -4.02 15.10
CA VAL A 23 5.25 -2.93 15.55
C VAL A 23 5.86 -2.21 14.36
N GLU A 24 6.41 -2.94 13.38
CA GLU A 24 7.00 -2.32 12.19
C GLU A 24 5.98 -1.55 11.35
N LYS A 25 4.78 -2.13 11.15
CA LYS A 25 3.69 -1.46 10.45
C LYS A 25 3.27 -0.17 11.14
N ASN A 26 3.20 -0.15 12.47
CA ASN A 26 2.88 1.07 13.22
C ASN A 26 3.95 2.16 13.04
N GLN A 27 5.23 1.79 12.99
CA GLN A 27 6.32 2.76 12.80
C GLN A 27 6.29 3.36 11.38
N ALA A 28 6.13 2.53 10.35
CA ALA A 28 5.98 3.00 8.98
C ALA A 28 4.74 3.91 8.83
N LEU A 29 3.61 3.50 9.40
CA LEU A 29 2.36 4.28 9.41
C LEU A 29 2.55 5.65 10.06
N ALA A 30 3.25 5.72 11.21
CA ALA A 30 3.48 6.97 11.93
C ALA A 30 4.31 7.97 11.13
N VAL A 31 5.35 7.48 10.43
CA VAL A 31 6.17 8.34 9.56
C VAL A 31 5.37 8.85 8.37
N VAL A 32 4.56 8.00 7.73
CA VAL A 32 3.71 8.44 6.61
C VAL A 32 2.62 9.39 7.07
N LYS A 33 2.03 9.20 8.25
CA LYS A 33 1.08 10.15 8.82
C LYS A 33 1.69 11.55 8.97
N ASN A 34 2.92 11.64 9.50
CA ASN A 34 3.60 12.92 9.64
C ASN A 34 3.93 13.55 8.28
N TYR A 35 4.36 12.73 7.32
CA TYR A 35 4.61 13.17 5.95
C TYR A 35 3.33 13.70 5.27
N ALA A 36 2.25 12.93 5.30
CA ALA A 36 0.94 13.29 4.74
C ALA A 36 0.43 14.61 5.31
N ASN A 37 0.45 14.77 6.64
CA ASN A 37 0.03 16.00 7.31
C ASN A 37 0.88 17.23 6.96
N ALA A 38 2.09 17.05 6.44
CA ALA A 38 2.95 18.14 6.02
C ALA A 38 2.70 18.58 4.56
N ILE A 39 2.08 17.72 3.73
CA ILE A 39 1.95 17.95 2.29
C ILE A 39 0.51 17.96 1.78
N ALA A 40 -0.46 17.54 2.58
CA ALA A 40 -1.85 17.37 2.18
C ALA A 40 -2.84 17.84 3.23
N CYS A 41 -4.05 18.18 2.76
CA CYS A 41 -5.21 18.47 3.58
C CYS A 41 -6.22 17.32 3.54
N GLY A 42 -7.07 17.23 4.57
CA GLY A 42 -8.17 16.28 4.62
C GLY A 42 -7.70 14.83 4.48
N THR A 43 -6.63 14.49 5.20
CA THR A 43 -5.99 13.18 5.01
C THR A 43 -6.81 12.06 5.63
N SER A 44 -6.70 10.85 5.10
CA SER A 44 -7.32 9.64 5.65
C SER A 44 -6.80 9.22 7.04
N PHE A 45 -5.80 9.94 7.56
CA PHE A 45 -5.32 9.82 8.95
C PHE A 45 -6.12 10.64 9.96
N GLU A 46 -6.92 11.59 9.46
CA GLU A 46 -7.87 12.37 10.24
C GLU A 46 -9.14 11.56 10.46
N ARG A 47 -9.97 12.03 11.41
CA ARG A 47 -11.28 11.44 11.64
C ARG A 47 -12.24 11.97 10.58
N ASP A 48 -12.95 11.07 9.91
CA ASP A 48 -14.07 11.43 9.05
C ASP A 48 -15.28 11.93 9.85
N GLU A 49 -16.37 12.25 9.16
CA GLU A 49 -17.62 12.74 9.76
C GLU A 49 -18.23 11.75 10.77
N ASP A 50 -17.97 10.45 10.59
CA ASP A 50 -18.38 9.36 11.50
C ASP A 50 -17.38 9.16 12.66
N GLY A 51 -16.33 9.98 12.72
CA GLY A 51 -15.28 9.90 13.74
C GLY A 51 -14.27 8.77 13.53
N LYS A 52 -14.25 8.11 12.36
CA LYS A 52 -13.37 6.98 12.03
C LYS A 52 -12.12 7.47 11.30
N ILE A 53 -10.99 6.83 11.62
CA ILE A 53 -9.75 6.98 10.86
C ILE A 53 -9.78 5.93 9.75
N GLN A 54 -9.60 6.35 8.50
CA GLN A 54 -9.71 5.47 7.35
C GLN A 54 -8.41 4.69 7.12
N THR A 55 -7.24 5.32 7.29
CA THR A 55 -5.94 4.67 7.12
C THR A 55 -5.39 4.12 8.45
N SER A 56 -5.03 2.85 8.43
CA SER A 56 -4.59 2.08 9.59
C SER A 56 -3.42 1.16 9.24
N THR A 57 -2.98 0.32 10.18
CA THR A 57 -1.95 -0.69 9.92
C THR A 57 -2.35 -1.74 8.86
N LYS A 58 -3.65 -1.85 8.52
CA LYS A 58 -4.13 -2.71 7.43
C LYS A 58 -3.72 -2.20 6.05
N ASP A 59 -3.43 -0.92 5.95
CA ASP A 59 -3.05 -0.22 4.72
C ASP A 59 -1.52 -0.10 4.60
N VAL A 60 -0.79 -0.80 5.47
CA VAL A 60 0.66 -0.92 5.44
C VAL A 60 1.03 -2.30 4.92
N TYR A 61 1.75 -2.33 3.80
CA TYR A 61 2.22 -3.51 3.11
C TYR A 61 3.72 -3.66 3.30
N ILE A 62 4.16 -4.84 3.73
CA ILE A 62 5.59 -5.16 3.87
C ILE A 62 6.04 -5.81 2.57
N ILE A 63 7.16 -5.32 2.02
CA ILE A 63 7.73 -5.77 0.76
C ILE A 63 8.96 -6.62 1.04
N GLU A 64 8.96 -7.83 0.50
CA GLU A 64 10.12 -8.72 0.62
C GLU A 64 11.18 -8.32 -0.41
N ASN A 65 12.15 -7.54 0.06
CA ASN A 65 13.34 -7.26 -0.71
C ASN A 65 14.20 -8.54 -0.75
N GLY A 66 14.30 -9.19 -1.91
CA GLY A 66 15.10 -10.41 -2.11
C GLY A 66 16.62 -10.25 -1.92
N VAL A 67 17.05 -9.21 -1.20
CA VAL A 67 18.39 -8.98 -0.69
C VAL A 67 18.49 -9.74 0.64
N LYS A 68 19.45 -10.67 0.75
CA LYS A 68 19.69 -11.49 1.95
C LYS A 68 20.17 -10.72 3.18
N ASP A 69 20.21 -9.40 3.13
CA ASP A 69 20.45 -8.59 4.31
C ASP A 69 19.09 -8.33 4.97
N ASP A 70 18.82 -9.11 6.02
CA ASP A 70 17.63 -9.04 6.89
C ASP A 70 17.44 -7.66 7.60
N LEU A 71 18.21 -6.65 7.19
CA LEU A 71 18.28 -5.31 7.79
C LEU A 71 17.53 -4.26 6.97
N HIS A 72 17.16 -4.56 5.72
CA HIS A 72 16.52 -3.62 4.79
C HIS A 72 15.03 -3.91 4.61
N ASN A 73 14.21 -3.29 5.44
CA ASN A 73 12.75 -3.43 5.36
C ASN A 73 12.14 -2.29 4.52
N GLU A 74 11.34 -2.67 3.53
CA GLU A 74 10.59 -1.75 2.68
C GLU A 74 9.08 -1.91 2.95
N PHE A 75 8.40 -0.78 3.08
CA PHE A 75 6.98 -0.71 3.39
C PHE A 75 6.29 0.22 2.41
N TYR A 76 5.12 -0.17 1.94
CA TYR A 76 4.21 0.73 1.21
C TYR A 76 3.02 1.05 2.10
N VAL A 77 2.68 2.32 2.20
CA VAL A 77 1.50 2.78 2.97
C VAL A 77 0.52 3.43 2.01
N LEU A 78 -0.69 2.88 1.95
CA LEU A 78 -1.79 3.43 1.18
C LEU A 78 -2.60 4.40 2.05
N TRP A 79 -2.71 5.64 1.59
CA TRP A 79 -3.48 6.69 2.26
C TRP A 79 -4.14 7.59 1.23
N SER A 80 -5.00 8.52 1.63
CA SER A 80 -5.60 9.49 0.71
C SER A 80 -5.60 10.89 1.31
N GLY A 81 -5.59 11.89 0.44
CA GLY A 81 -5.60 13.29 0.83
C GLY A 81 -5.67 14.21 -0.38
N ASP A 82 -5.88 15.49 -0.12
CA ASP A 82 -5.80 16.57 -1.10
C ASP A 82 -4.39 17.18 -1.01
N GLN A 83 -3.42 16.64 -1.78
CA GLN A 83 -2.06 17.18 -1.67
C GLN A 83 -2.02 18.61 -2.18
N HIS A 84 -1.12 19.39 -1.58
CA HIS A 84 -1.02 20.84 -1.77
C HIS A 84 -2.29 21.61 -1.37
N CYS A 85 -3.28 20.94 -0.77
CA CYS A 85 -4.55 21.53 -0.36
C CYS A 85 -5.21 22.30 -1.51
N ALA A 86 -5.21 21.71 -2.72
CA ALA A 86 -5.65 22.37 -3.94
C ALA A 86 -7.14 22.72 -3.89
N GLY A 87 -7.93 21.91 -3.20
CA GLY A 87 -9.37 22.09 -3.02
C GLY A 87 -10.19 21.80 -4.28
N GLY A 88 -11.39 21.26 -4.08
CA GLY A 88 -12.37 21.03 -5.15
C GLY A 88 -12.61 19.56 -5.49
N THR A 89 -13.56 19.33 -6.37
CA THR A 89 -13.95 17.98 -6.79
C THR A 89 -12.87 17.36 -7.66
N GLY A 90 -12.22 16.31 -7.14
CA GLY A 90 -11.21 15.53 -7.87
C GLY A 90 -9.77 15.85 -7.53
N THR A 91 -9.51 16.71 -6.54
CA THR A 91 -8.17 16.94 -6.01
C THR A 91 -7.80 15.97 -4.89
N HIS A 92 -8.77 15.21 -4.38
CA HIS A 92 -8.55 14.12 -3.43
C HIS A 92 -8.23 12.83 -4.16
N TYR A 93 -7.08 12.24 -3.86
CA TYR A 93 -6.62 10.99 -4.48
C TYR A 93 -5.93 10.09 -3.47
N VAL A 94 -5.90 8.80 -3.79
CA VAL A 94 -5.13 7.81 -3.07
C VAL A 94 -3.66 7.97 -3.40
N GLN A 95 -2.80 7.74 -2.42
CA GLN A 95 -1.37 7.82 -2.46
C GLN A 95 -0.76 6.52 -1.96
N LEU A 96 0.33 6.09 -2.60
CA LEU A 96 1.12 4.96 -2.16
C LEU A 96 2.53 5.45 -1.83
N THR A 97 2.82 5.60 -0.54
CA THR A 97 4.10 6.14 -0.07
C THR A 97 5.05 5.02 0.31
N LYS A 98 6.29 5.09 -0.18
CA LYS A 98 7.36 4.15 0.15
C LYS A 98 8.15 4.60 1.36
N VAL A 99 8.30 3.69 2.31
CA VAL A 99 9.11 3.86 3.52
C VAL A 99 10.19 2.79 3.55
N ASN A 100 11.43 3.21 3.80
CA ASN A 100 12.56 2.30 3.98
C ASN A 100 13.13 2.41 5.39
N LYS A 101 13.60 1.28 5.89
CA LYS A 101 14.44 1.15 7.08
C LYS A 101 15.67 0.35 6.69
N TRP A 102 16.84 0.97 6.71
CA TRP A 102 18.09 0.37 6.20
C TRP A 102 18.87 -0.42 7.25
N THR A 103 18.60 -0.22 8.55
CA THR A 103 19.27 -0.94 9.63
C THR A 103 18.27 -1.26 10.74
N GLU A 104 18.53 -2.31 11.53
CA GLU A 104 17.63 -2.76 12.62
C GLU A 104 17.24 -1.64 13.60
N ASN A 105 18.20 -0.76 13.93
CA ASN A 105 18.02 0.38 14.83
C ASN A 105 17.92 1.73 14.08
N GLY A 106 17.85 1.69 12.76
CA GLY A 106 17.76 2.87 11.91
C GLY A 106 16.36 3.47 11.90
N PRO A 107 16.24 4.75 11.51
CA PRO A 107 14.95 5.39 11.36
C PRO A 107 14.19 4.82 10.15
N TYR A 108 12.86 4.89 10.24
CA TYR A 108 11.97 4.73 9.09
C TYR A 108 11.94 6.06 8.33
N VAL A 109 12.15 6.00 7.02
CA VAL A 109 12.27 7.21 6.18
C VAL A 109 11.38 7.08 4.96
N VAL A 110 10.59 8.12 4.68
CA VAL A 110 9.88 8.25 3.40
C VAL A 110 10.90 8.45 2.29
N THR A 111 10.88 7.58 1.28
CA THR A 111 11.85 7.59 0.18
C THR A 111 11.23 7.80 -1.19
N GLY A 112 9.91 7.90 -1.27
CA GLY A 112 9.22 8.24 -2.51
C GLY A 112 7.73 7.95 -2.46
N GLU A 113 7.08 8.29 -3.56
CA GLU A 113 5.67 8.00 -3.85
C GLU A 113 5.61 7.15 -5.12
N TYR A 114 4.51 6.42 -5.31
CA TYR A 114 4.27 5.59 -6.50
C TYR A 114 5.39 4.58 -6.78
N PRO A 115 5.63 3.63 -5.86
CA PRO A 115 6.80 2.75 -5.92
C PRO A 115 6.77 1.70 -7.04
N PHE A 116 5.65 1.51 -7.74
CA PHE A 116 5.56 0.52 -8.82
C PHE A 116 6.22 1.00 -10.12
N GLY A 117 6.38 2.31 -10.30
CA GLY A 117 7.03 2.90 -11.46
C GLY A 117 6.08 3.09 -12.64
N GLU A 118 6.45 4.00 -13.55
CA GLU A 118 5.60 4.53 -14.61
C GLU A 118 4.89 3.45 -15.47
N ASP A 119 5.58 2.35 -15.76
CA ASP A 119 5.03 1.23 -16.53
C ASP A 119 3.81 0.57 -15.87
N VAL A 120 3.79 0.53 -14.54
CA VAL A 120 2.66 0.01 -13.76
C VAL A 120 1.69 1.15 -13.45
N ASP A 121 2.19 2.31 -13.03
CA ASP A 121 1.38 3.42 -12.55
C ASP A 121 0.44 3.97 -13.64
N LYS A 122 0.78 3.84 -14.92
CA LYS A 122 -0.12 4.19 -16.04
C LYS A 122 -1.41 3.36 -16.10
N HIS A 123 -1.46 2.21 -15.43
CA HIS A 123 -2.66 1.38 -15.29
C HIS A 123 -3.48 1.72 -14.04
N ILE A 124 -2.95 2.53 -13.12
CA ILE A 124 -3.57 2.81 -11.84
C ILE A 124 -4.10 4.23 -11.84
N ASN A 125 -5.43 4.35 -11.78
CA ASN A 125 -6.07 5.63 -11.57
C ASN A 125 -6.26 5.87 -10.07
N TYR A 126 -5.30 6.56 -9.47
CA TYR A 126 -5.25 6.87 -8.04
C TYR A 126 -6.44 7.68 -7.52
N ARG A 127 -7.21 8.33 -8.39
CA ARG A 127 -8.44 9.03 -8.01
C ARG A 127 -9.64 8.08 -7.84
N PHE A 128 -9.59 6.90 -8.46
CA PHE A 128 -10.73 5.97 -8.54
C PHE A 128 -10.31 4.54 -8.22
N ILE A 129 -9.58 4.32 -7.13
CA ILE A 129 -9.24 2.97 -6.66
C ILE A 129 -10.46 2.34 -5.99
N SER A 130 -10.90 1.18 -6.47
CA SER A 130 -11.98 0.38 -5.88
C SER A 130 -11.46 -0.81 -5.08
N GLU A 131 -10.26 -1.31 -5.41
CA GLU A 131 -9.61 -2.40 -4.67
C GLU A 131 -8.09 -2.22 -4.69
N PHE A 132 -7.47 -2.37 -3.52
CA PHE A 132 -6.02 -2.47 -3.37
C PHE A 132 -5.71 -3.59 -2.38
N LYS A 133 -5.15 -4.70 -2.87
CA LYS A 133 -4.98 -5.90 -2.07
C LYS A 133 -3.62 -6.55 -2.31
N GLN A 134 -2.84 -6.72 -1.25
CA GLN A 134 -1.65 -7.55 -1.26
C GLN A 134 -2.07 -9.03 -1.22
N LEU A 135 -1.72 -9.78 -2.27
CA LEU A 135 -1.98 -11.23 -2.38
C LEU A 135 -0.79 -12.08 -1.92
N GLY A 136 0.41 -11.49 -1.92
CA GLY A 136 1.65 -12.04 -1.38
C GLY A 136 2.66 -10.92 -1.20
N ALA A 137 3.80 -11.18 -0.55
CA ALA A 137 4.78 -10.13 -0.22
C ALA A 137 5.16 -9.24 -1.41
N ASN A 138 5.24 -9.84 -2.60
CA ASN A 138 5.63 -9.19 -3.85
C ASN A 138 4.54 -9.26 -4.94
N LEU A 139 3.26 -9.41 -4.55
CA LEU A 139 2.14 -9.54 -5.48
C LEU A 139 0.92 -8.73 -5.01
N PHE A 140 0.44 -7.83 -5.85
CA PHE A 140 -0.74 -7.01 -5.61
C PHE A 140 -1.82 -7.24 -6.65
N LYS A 141 -3.08 -7.17 -6.21
CA LYS A 141 -4.25 -6.95 -7.06
C LYS A 141 -4.72 -5.51 -6.84
N ILE A 142 -4.85 -4.77 -7.94
CA ILE A 142 -5.29 -3.38 -7.90
C ILE A 142 -6.40 -3.24 -8.93
N THR A 143 -7.54 -2.70 -8.51
CA THR A 143 -8.64 -2.36 -9.40
C THR A 143 -8.89 -0.86 -9.29
N SER A 144 -8.85 -0.17 -10.43
CA SER A 144 -9.09 1.27 -10.48
C SER A 144 -9.84 1.68 -11.74
N GLY A 145 -10.55 2.81 -11.67
CA GLY A 145 -11.35 3.33 -12.78
C GLY A 145 -10.50 3.73 -14.00
N LYS A 146 -10.97 3.42 -15.19
CA LYS A 146 -10.32 3.73 -16.47
C LYS A 146 -11.27 4.53 -17.35
N PHE A 147 -10.80 5.66 -17.86
CA PHE A 147 -11.61 6.50 -18.73
C PHE A 147 -11.74 5.88 -20.12
N ALA A 148 -12.97 5.72 -20.59
CA ALA A 148 -13.31 5.56 -22.00
C ALA A 148 -13.18 6.90 -22.75
N GLU A 149 -13.23 6.87 -24.08
CA GLU A 149 -13.06 8.06 -24.93
C GLU A 149 -14.08 9.16 -24.63
N ASP A 150 -15.33 8.78 -24.35
CA ASP A 150 -16.45 9.70 -24.11
C ASP A 150 -16.71 9.99 -22.62
N ASP A 151 -15.85 9.51 -21.72
CA ASP A 151 -16.06 9.73 -20.30
C ASP A 151 -15.81 11.19 -19.90
N SER A 152 -16.69 11.72 -19.07
CA SER A 152 -16.42 12.98 -18.38
C SER A 152 -15.31 12.79 -17.34
N ASN A 153 -14.52 13.84 -17.07
CA ASN A 153 -13.51 13.82 -16.00
C ASN A 153 -14.10 13.60 -14.58
N ALA A 154 -15.43 13.61 -14.43
CA ALA A 154 -16.09 13.40 -13.14
C ALA A 154 -16.11 11.92 -12.73
N GLY A 155 -16.07 10.98 -13.68
CA GLY A 155 -16.14 9.56 -13.36
C GLY A 155 -15.86 8.67 -14.57
N PRO A 156 -14.94 7.70 -14.44
CA PRO A 156 -14.71 6.69 -15.47
C PRO A 156 -15.91 5.73 -15.56
N SER A 157 -16.19 5.20 -16.76
CA SER A 157 -17.20 4.16 -17.01
C SER A 157 -16.61 2.74 -17.03
N LEU A 158 -15.28 2.63 -17.18
CA LEU A 158 -14.56 1.35 -17.15
C LEU A 158 -13.73 1.24 -15.87
N GLN A 159 -13.27 0.04 -15.58
CA GLN A 159 -12.23 -0.26 -14.59
C GLN A 159 -11.17 -1.17 -15.21
N ASP A 160 -9.92 -1.02 -14.77
CA ASP A 160 -8.82 -1.94 -15.06
C ASP A 160 -8.45 -2.66 -13.76
N SER A 161 -8.56 -4.00 -13.77
CA SER A 161 -8.10 -4.86 -12.68
C SER A 161 -6.77 -5.49 -13.08
N ILE A 162 -5.70 -5.09 -12.41
CA ILE A 162 -4.33 -5.53 -12.68
C ILE A 162 -3.79 -6.41 -11.57
N LEU A 163 -2.94 -7.36 -11.97
CA LEU A 163 -2.01 -8.05 -11.08
C LEU A 163 -0.61 -7.48 -11.29
N VAL A 164 0.02 -7.04 -10.20
CA VAL A 164 1.36 -6.45 -10.22
C VAL A 164 2.29 -7.31 -9.39
N GLU A 165 3.39 -7.77 -9.98
CA GLU A 165 4.39 -8.62 -9.32
C GLU A 165 5.77 -7.96 -9.35
N ASN A 166 6.50 -8.02 -8.24
CA ASN A 166 7.90 -7.59 -8.20
C ASN A 166 8.78 -8.73 -8.69
N GLN A 167 9.34 -8.59 -9.88
CA GLN A 167 10.20 -9.57 -10.51
C GLN A 167 11.66 -9.27 -10.16
N LYS A 168 12.36 -10.24 -9.56
CA LYS A 168 13.74 -10.08 -9.09
C LYS A 168 14.66 -9.58 -10.20
N GLY A 169 15.31 -8.44 -9.96
CA GLY A 169 16.24 -7.81 -10.91
C GLY A 169 15.59 -7.03 -12.04
N ILE A 170 14.25 -7.03 -12.12
CA ILE A 170 13.45 -6.33 -13.14
C ILE A 170 12.61 -5.21 -12.50
N GLY A 171 12.13 -5.43 -11.28
CA GLY A 171 11.21 -4.53 -10.58
C GLY A 171 9.75 -4.93 -10.78
N TRP A 172 8.83 -4.03 -10.42
CA TRP A 172 7.39 -4.26 -10.55
C TRP A 172 6.94 -4.33 -12.00
N LYS A 173 6.10 -5.31 -12.31
CA LYS A 173 5.51 -5.51 -13.64
C LYS A 173 4.03 -5.87 -13.53
N VAL A 174 3.25 -5.37 -14.47
CA VAL A 174 1.88 -5.85 -14.71
C VAL A 174 1.98 -7.23 -15.37
N ILE A 175 1.50 -8.26 -14.69
CA ILE A 175 1.50 -9.64 -15.20
C ILE A 175 0.14 -10.05 -15.79
N SER A 176 -0.92 -9.32 -15.42
CA SER A 176 -2.27 -9.49 -15.96
C SER A 176 -3.02 -8.17 -15.84
N SER A 177 -3.87 -7.88 -16.83
CA SER A 177 -4.81 -6.75 -16.83
C SER A 177 -6.13 -7.21 -17.44
N HIS A 178 -7.23 -6.78 -16.84
CA HIS A 178 -8.57 -7.04 -17.32
C HIS A 178 -9.41 -5.78 -17.20
N VAL A 179 -9.87 -5.27 -18.35
CA VAL A 179 -10.74 -4.10 -18.42
C VAL A 179 -12.19 -4.57 -18.49
N SER A 180 -13.05 -3.98 -17.66
CA SER A 180 -14.49 -4.22 -17.65
C SER A 180 -15.26 -2.92 -17.45
N GLU A 181 -16.57 -2.93 -17.69
CA GLU A 181 -17.46 -1.86 -17.25
C GLU A 181 -17.52 -1.81 -15.71
N ILE A 182 -17.79 -0.63 -15.16
CA ILE A 182 -18.13 -0.45 -13.74
C ILE A 182 -19.62 -0.79 -13.57
N ASN A 183 -19.92 -1.80 -12.77
CA ASN A 183 -21.30 -2.18 -12.41
C ASN A 183 -21.87 -1.29 -11.30
#